data_AF-A0A512UEE0-F1
#
_entry.id   AF-A0A512UEE0-F1
#
_cell.length_a   1.000
_cell.length_b   1.000
_cell.length_c   1.000
_cell.angle_alpha   90.00
_cell.angle_beta   90.00
_cell.angle_gamma   90.00
#
_symmetry.space_group_name_H-M   'P 1'
#
loop_
_entity.id
_entity.type
_entity.pdbx_description
1 polymer ?
#
loop_
_entity_poly.entity_id
_entity_poly.type
_entity_poly.pdbx_seq_one_letter_code
_entity_poly.pdbx_strand_id
1 'polypeptide(L)'
;MFLGIQRLIKINPGDLKNGMLRGGRRNFSINGAFRQAAQNKKTAQENLHRIHREQSEKMKFRNRSAAYYTGSVIMLFAGLSCVSVPFYRFLCKRTGWGGTPITDTRLFTPDKLIPVETNKRIKVSFTCQASGILPWKFTPLQKEVYIVPGETALVFYRAKNLSSEDIVGMATYSVSPDHVAQYFNKIQCFCFEEQRLAAGEEVDMPVFFFIDPDFAKDSAMRNIDDVVLNYSFFKASHQDGSLSPVPAGYVELKAV
;
A
#
# COMPACT_ATOMS: atom_id res chain seq x y z
N MET A 1 -34.92 19.24 -1.88
CA MET A 1 -35.67 18.08 -2.41
C MET A 1 -35.52 16.94 -1.38
N PHE A 2 -35.90 17.10 -0.12
CA PHE A 2 -37.25 17.20 0.47
C PHE A 2 -38.25 16.14 -0.06
N LEU A 3 -38.73 15.33 0.89
CA LEU A 3 -39.90 14.43 0.88
C LEU A 3 -39.70 13.08 0.17
N GLY A 4 -39.94 11.92 0.78
CA GLY A 4 -40.47 11.62 2.10
C GLY A 4 -41.07 10.21 2.14
N ILE A 5 -41.41 9.82 3.37
CA ILE A 5 -42.46 8.86 3.75
C ILE A 5 -41.98 7.42 4.03
N GLN A 6 -41.33 7.30 5.20
CA GLN A 6 -41.71 6.31 6.20
C GLN A 6 -43.22 6.44 6.51
N ARG A 7 -43.98 5.34 6.39
CA ARG A 7 -45.27 5.18 7.08
C ARG A 7 -45.20 4.00 8.03
N LEU A 8 -44.92 4.35 9.28
CA LEU A 8 -45.34 3.64 10.48
C LEU A 8 -46.87 3.50 10.49
N ILE A 9 -47.39 2.29 10.51
CA ILE A 9 -48.79 2.04 10.90
C ILE A 9 -48.78 1.79 12.41
N LYS A 10 -48.99 2.88 13.13
CA LYS A 10 -49.29 2.93 14.56
C LYS A 10 -50.81 2.77 14.68
N ILE A 11 -51.27 1.62 15.17
CA ILE A 11 -52.69 1.41 15.49
C ILE A 11 -52.89 1.92 16.92
N ASN A 12 -53.68 2.98 17.08
CA ASN A 12 -54.19 3.39 18.39
C ASN A 12 -55.72 3.26 18.39
N PRO A 13 -56.33 2.73 19.45
CA PRO A 13 -57.74 2.37 19.50
C PRO A 13 -58.57 3.50 20.11
N GLY A 14 -59.75 3.78 19.55
CA GLY A 14 -60.75 4.63 20.21
C GLY A 14 -61.52 5.53 19.26
N ASP A 15 -62.67 5.03 18.80
CA ASP A 15 -63.97 5.72 18.72
C ASP A 15 -64.93 4.75 18.02
N LEU A 16 -65.80 3.97 18.68
CA LEU A 16 -66.77 4.28 19.73
C LEU A 16 -67.80 5.32 19.28
N LYS A 17 -68.90 4.81 18.69
CA LYS A 17 -70.32 5.24 18.82
C LYS A 17 -71.05 5.28 17.47
N ASN A 18 -72.01 4.36 17.27
CA ASN A 18 -73.44 4.70 17.31
C ASN A 18 -74.34 3.56 16.80
N GLY A 19 -75.51 3.41 17.43
CA GLY A 19 -76.69 2.68 16.93
C GLY A 19 -76.73 1.19 17.29
N MET A 20 -76.98 0.79 18.54
CA MET A 20 -78.26 0.83 19.25
C MET A 20 -79.37 -0.01 18.58
N LEU A 21 -80.04 -0.81 19.42
CA LEU A 21 -81.34 -1.48 19.24
C LEU A 21 -81.35 -2.88 18.61
N ARG A 22 -81.36 -3.91 19.45
CA ARG A 22 -82.61 -4.58 19.84
C ARG A 22 -82.36 -5.69 20.86
N GLY A 23 -83.19 -5.69 21.89
CA GLY A 23 -83.20 -6.70 22.92
C GLY A 23 -83.62 -8.07 22.37
N GLY A 24 -83.11 -9.09 23.03
CA GLY A 24 -83.46 -10.48 22.77
C GLY A 24 -82.70 -11.36 23.74
N ARG A 25 -83.23 -11.52 24.96
CA ARG A 25 -82.85 -12.61 25.88
C ARG A 25 -83.00 -13.92 25.11
N ARG A 26 -81.89 -14.49 24.65
CA ARG A 26 -81.82 -15.87 24.17
C ARG A 26 -80.98 -16.64 25.18
N ASN A 27 -81.59 -17.67 25.75
CA ASN A 27 -80.93 -18.65 26.60
C ASN A 27 -79.69 -19.18 25.87
N PHE A 28 -78.52 -18.75 26.33
CA PHE A 28 -77.25 -19.15 25.77
C PHE A 28 -76.90 -20.51 26.38
N SER A 29 -77.04 -21.58 25.60
CA SER A 29 -76.56 -22.90 25.97
C SER A 29 -75.04 -22.83 26.12
N ILE A 30 -74.57 -22.76 27.36
CA ILE A 30 -73.15 -22.62 27.75
C ILE A 30 -72.29 -23.74 27.11
N ASN A 31 -72.90 -24.91 26.88
CA ASN A 31 -72.24 -26.09 26.28
C ASN A 31 -71.91 -25.92 24.78
N GLY A 32 -72.69 -25.13 24.03
CA GLY A 32 -72.44 -24.86 22.61
C GLY A 32 -71.28 -23.88 22.41
N ALA A 33 -71.23 -22.83 23.23
CA ALA A 33 -70.21 -21.79 23.15
C ALA A 33 -68.81 -22.29 23.51
N PHE A 34 -68.70 -23.22 24.47
CA PHE A 34 -67.42 -23.82 24.86
C PHE A 34 -66.83 -24.71 23.75
N ARG A 35 -67.68 -25.49 23.06
CA ARG A 35 -67.27 -26.28 21.88
C ARG A 35 -66.81 -25.40 20.73
N GLN A 36 -67.52 -24.30 20.49
CA GLN A 36 -67.19 -23.34 19.43
C GLN A 36 -65.88 -22.58 19.73
N ALA A 37 -65.64 -22.22 20.99
CA ALA A 37 -64.37 -21.62 21.42
C ALA A 37 -63.17 -22.59 21.31
N ALA A 38 -63.34 -23.87 21.63
CA ALA A 38 -62.30 -24.88 21.48
C ALA A 38 -61.95 -25.15 20.00
N GLN A 39 -62.96 -25.15 19.12
CA GLN A 39 -62.76 -25.32 17.69
C GLN A 39 -62.07 -24.12 17.04
N ASN A 40 -62.47 -22.89 17.43
CA ASN A 40 -61.82 -21.67 16.98
C ASN A 40 -60.34 -21.58 17.41
N LYS A 41 -59.99 -22.07 18.61
CA LYS A 41 -58.60 -22.14 19.07
C LYS A 41 -57.75 -23.09 18.22
N LYS A 42 -58.28 -24.25 17.83
CA LYS A 42 -57.57 -25.20 16.95
C LYS A 42 -57.31 -24.60 15.56
N THR A 43 -58.31 -23.95 14.97
CA THR A 43 -58.17 -23.29 13.66
C THR A 43 -57.21 -22.11 13.73
N ALA A 44 -57.24 -21.31 14.80
CA ALA A 44 -56.29 -20.22 15.01
C ALA A 44 -54.84 -20.74 15.13
N GLN A 45 -54.65 -21.87 15.83
CA GLN A 45 -53.35 -22.51 15.97
C GLN A 45 -52.83 -23.06 14.63
N GLU A 46 -53.70 -23.69 13.83
CA GLU A 46 -53.32 -24.17 12.49
C GLU A 46 -52.93 -23.04 11.53
N ASN A 47 -53.69 -21.93 11.54
CA ASN A 47 -53.39 -20.75 10.75
C ASN A 47 -52.06 -20.11 11.17
N LEU A 48 -51.75 -20.05 12.47
CA LEU A 48 -50.47 -19.57 12.97
C LEU A 48 -49.30 -20.42 12.46
N HIS A 49 -49.44 -21.75 12.47
CA HIS A 49 -48.43 -22.66 11.93
C HIS A 49 -48.23 -22.49 10.41
N ARG A 50 -49.31 -22.26 9.65
CA ARG A 50 -49.23 -21.97 8.20
C ARG A 50 -48.49 -20.66 7.93
N ILE A 51 -48.84 -19.59 8.65
CA ILE A 51 -48.18 -18.28 8.53
C ILE A 51 -46.70 -18.39 8.89
N HIS A 52 -46.34 -19.07 9.98
CA HIS A 52 -44.94 -19.29 10.35
C HIS A 52 -44.17 -20.09 9.29
N ARG A 53 -44.79 -21.11 8.67
CA ARG A 53 -44.17 -21.91 7.60
C ARG A 53 -43.92 -21.06 6.35
N GLU A 54 -44.90 -20.30 5.89
CA GLU A 54 -44.75 -19.38 4.76
C GLU A 54 -43.72 -18.29 5.02
N GLN A 55 -43.70 -17.74 6.23
CA GLN A 55 -42.67 -16.78 6.64
C GLN A 55 -41.29 -17.44 6.63
N SER A 56 -41.14 -18.67 7.13
CA SER A 56 -39.86 -19.39 7.12
C SER A 56 -39.34 -19.64 5.71
N GLU A 57 -40.20 -19.99 4.75
CA GLU A 57 -39.81 -20.24 3.36
C GLU A 57 -39.41 -18.95 2.65
N LYS A 58 -40.16 -17.86 2.86
CA LYS A 58 -39.79 -16.52 2.37
C LYS A 58 -38.48 -16.03 2.99
N MET A 59 -38.25 -16.31 4.28
CA MET A 59 -37.00 -15.97 4.97
C MET A 59 -35.83 -16.78 4.43
N LYS A 60 -35.98 -18.07 4.12
CA LYS A 60 -34.93 -18.90 3.50
C LYS A 60 -34.52 -18.37 2.12
N PHE A 61 -35.49 -18.01 1.27
CA PHE A 61 -35.18 -17.47 -0.07
C PHE A 61 -34.46 -16.11 0.00
N ARG A 62 -34.93 -15.22 0.88
CA ARG A 62 -34.29 -13.91 1.13
C ARG A 62 -32.90 -14.07 1.72
N ASN A 63 -32.72 -14.97 2.70
CA ASN A 63 -31.44 -15.20 3.35
C ASN A 63 -30.43 -15.85 2.40
N ARG A 64 -30.87 -16.75 1.51
CA ARG A 64 -30.02 -17.33 0.46
C ARG A 64 -29.55 -16.28 -0.53
N SER A 65 -30.46 -15.42 -0.99
CA SER A 65 -30.11 -14.31 -1.89
C SER A 65 -29.14 -13.35 -1.20
N ALA A 66 -29.44 -12.95 0.04
CA ALA A 66 -28.57 -12.10 0.85
C ALA A 66 -27.17 -12.71 1.08
N ALA A 67 -27.08 -14.01 1.33
CA ALA A 67 -25.81 -14.72 1.49
C ALA A 67 -24.95 -14.65 0.22
N TYR A 68 -25.56 -14.83 -0.97
CA TYR A 68 -24.83 -14.69 -2.23
C TYR A 68 -24.36 -13.26 -2.48
N TYR A 69 -25.21 -12.25 -2.24
CA TYR A 69 -24.82 -10.84 -2.39
C TYR A 69 -23.69 -10.47 -1.43
N THR A 70 -23.82 -10.77 -0.14
CA THR A 70 -22.79 -10.47 0.86
C THR A 70 -21.49 -11.23 0.55
N GLY A 71 -21.58 -12.50 0.13
CA GLY A 71 -20.41 -13.27 -0.29
C GLY A 71 -19.68 -12.68 -1.49
N SER A 72 -20.42 -12.20 -2.49
CA SER A 72 -19.84 -11.55 -3.68
C SER A 72 -19.11 -10.24 -3.34
N VAL A 73 -19.66 -9.44 -2.41
CA VAL A 73 -19.05 -8.20 -1.95
C VAL A 73 -17.74 -8.49 -1.22
N ILE A 74 -17.72 -9.48 -0.31
CA ILE A 74 -16.51 -9.85 0.42
C ILE A 74 -15.40 -10.32 -0.54
N MET A 75 -15.73 -11.17 -1.50
CA MET A 75 -14.79 -11.63 -2.53
C MET A 75 -14.23 -10.47 -3.36
N LEU A 76 -15.08 -9.52 -3.75
CA LEU A 76 -14.67 -8.33 -4.50
C LEU A 76 -13.66 -7.49 -3.72
N PHE A 77 -13.95 -7.15 -2.46
CA PHE A 77 -13.06 -6.33 -1.62
C PHE A 77 -11.75 -7.05 -1.28
N ALA A 78 -11.80 -8.36 -1.04
CA ALA A 78 -10.59 -9.17 -0.84
C ALA A 78 -9.73 -9.18 -2.11
N GLY A 79 -10.33 -9.40 -3.28
CA GLY A 79 -9.63 -9.35 -4.57
C GLY A 79 -8.98 -8.00 -4.84
N LEU A 80 -9.72 -6.91 -4.61
CA LEU A 80 -9.20 -5.54 -4.78
C LEU A 80 -7.99 -5.27 -3.88
N SER A 81 -8.05 -5.74 -2.64
CA SER A 81 -6.98 -5.55 -1.64
C SER A 81 -5.69 -6.27 -2.05
N CYS A 82 -5.81 -7.52 -2.53
CA CYS A 82 -4.66 -8.28 -3.03
C CYS A 82 -4.07 -7.70 -4.33
N VAL A 83 -4.90 -7.16 -5.22
CA VAL A 83 -4.45 -6.57 -6.51
C VAL A 83 -3.88 -5.15 -6.34
N SER A 84 -4.27 -4.42 -5.31
CA SER A 84 -3.81 -3.05 -5.07
C SER A 84 -2.28 -2.95 -4.95
N VAL A 85 -1.64 -3.89 -4.25
CA VAL A 85 -0.18 -3.89 -4.04
C VAL A 85 0.62 -4.03 -5.34
N PRO A 86 0.41 -5.05 -6.19
CA PRO A 86 1.14 -5.16 -7.46
C PRO A 86 0.78 -4.02 -8.42
N PHE A 87 -0.46 -3.54 -8.41
CA PHE A 87 -0.87 -2.38 -9.22
C PHE A 87 -0.11 -1.11 -8.82
N TYR A 88 0.03 -0.84 -7.52
CA TYR A 88 0.81 0.28 -7.01
C TYR A 88 2.29 0.15 -7.41
N ARG A 89 2.89 -1.04 -7.26
CA ARG A 89 4.28 -1.30 -7.70
C ARG A 89 4.48 -1.06 -9.19
N PHE A 90 3.52 -1.48 -10.02
CA PHE A 90 3.56 -1.25 -11.47
C PHE A 90 3.52 0.23 -11.81
N LEU A 91 2.65 0.99 -11.14
CA LEU A 91 2.58 2.44 -11.32
C LEU A 91 3.87 3.13 -10.86
N CYS A 92 4.37 2.83 -9.65
CA CYS A 92 5.64 3.39 -9.16
C CYS A 92 6.80 3.11 -10.10
N LYS A 93 6.91 1.90 -10.65
CA LYS A 93 7.96 1.55 -11.62
C LYS A 93 7.86 2.38 -12.91
N ARG A 94 6.64 2.71 -13.36
CA ARG A 94 6.42 3.44 -14.61
C ARG A 94 6.53 4.95 -14.44
N THR A 95 6.04 5.49 -13.32
CA THR A 95 5.97 6.94 -13.09
C THR A 95 7.15 7.48 -12.28
N GLY A 96 7.92 6.64 -11.61
CA GLY A 96 9.06 7.06 -10.77
C GLY A 96 8.64 7.82 -9.51
N TRP A 97 7.37 7.71 -9.09
CA TRP A 97 6.86 8.42 -7.91
C TRP A 97 7.47 7.86 -6.62
N GLY A 98 8.03 8.73 -5.77
CA GLY A 98 8.71 8.35 -4.52
C GLY A 98 10.20 8.03 -4.66
N GLY A 99 10.87 8.53 -5.71
CA GLY A 99 12.33 8.45 -5.85
C GLY A 99 12.89 7.06 -6.24
N THR A 100 12.03 6.13 -6.68
CA THR A 100 12.49 4.83 -7.21
C THR A 100 12.78 4.94 -8.71
N PRO A 101 13.99 4.58 -9.17
CA PRO A 101 14.40 4.76 -10.56
C PRO A 101 13.69 3.78 -11.50
N ILE A 102 13.32 4.28 -12.69
CA ILE A 102 12.58 3.53 -13.72
C ILE A 102 13.46 2.38 -14.25
N THR A 103 13.20 1.15 -13.81
CA THR A 103 13.98 -0.04 -14.21
C THR A 103 13.45 -0.66 -15.50
N ASP A 104 13.22 0.13 -16.56
CA ASP A 104 12.85 -0.40 -17.88
C ASP A 104 14.11 -0.59 -18.74
N THR A 105 14.47 -1.85 -18.98
CA THR A 105 15.69 -2.24 -19.70
C THR A 105 15.66 -1.87 -21.19
N ARG A 106 14.53 -1.39 -21.72
CA ARG A 106 14.41 -0.90 -23.11
C ARG A 106 14.92 0.54 -23.30
N LEU A 107 15.19 1.26 -22.22
CA LEU A 107 15.82 2.60 -22.27
C LEU A 107 17.34 2.53 -22.53
N PHE A 108 17.96 1.36 -22.40
CA PHE A 108 19.37 1.12 -22.75
C PHE A 108 19.53 0.92 -24.26
N THR A 109 19.42 2.00 -25.03
CA THR A 109 19.79 2.01 -26.45
C THR A 109 21.14 2.71 -26.61
N PRO A 110 22.11 2.16 -27.38
CA PRO A 110 23.44 2.76 -27.57
C PRO A 110 23.40 4.23 -28.05
N ASP A 111 22.32 4.64 -28.70
CA ASP A 111 22.10 6.01 -29.18
C ASP A 111 22.03 7.06 -28.05
N LYS A 112 21.76 6.64 -26.80
CA LYS A 112 21.70 7.53 -25.63
C LYS A 112 23.07 7.79 -24.96
N LEU A 113 24.13 7.13 -25.40
CA LEU A 113 25.50 7.38 -24.93
C LEU A 113 26.22 8.46 -25.75
N ILE A 114 25.54 9.10 -26.69
CA ILE A 114 26.08 10.20 -27.48
C ILE A 114 25.79 11.49 -26.69
N PRO A 115 26.82 12.23 -26.25
CA PRO A 115 26.61 13.50 -25.57
C PRO A 115 25.84 14.44 -26.50
N VAL A 116 24.70 14.94 -26.05
CA VAL A 116 24.01 16.00 -26.77
C VAL A 116 24.81 17.27 -26.54
N GLU A 117 25.10 18.00 -27.62
CA GLU A 117 25.78 19.31 -27.57
C GLU A 117 24.88 20.38 -26.93
N THR A 118 24.57 20.21 -25.65
CA THR A 118 23.98 21.23 -24.81
C THR A 118 25.10 21.76 -23.92
N ASN A 119 25.43 23.04 -24.02
CA ASN A 119 26.42 23.71 -23.16
C ASN A 119 26.01 23.79 -21.67
N LYS A 120 24.98 23.06 -21.25
CA LYS A 120 24.42 23.08 -19.91
C LYS A 120 25.07 21.99 -19.07
N ARG A 121 26.03 22.39 -18.23
CA ARG A 121 26.66 21.51 -17.24
C ARG A 121 25.76 21.37 -16.02
N ILE A 122 25.53 20.14 -15.58
CA ILE A 122 24.78 19.80 -14.39
C ILE A 122 25.79 19.52 -13.27
N LYS A 123 25.59 20.16 -12.11
CA LYS A 123 26.36 19.89 -10.89
C LYS A 123 25.76 18.68 -10.20
N VAL A 124 26.54 17.62 -10.08
CA VAL A 124 26.19 16.44 -9.31
C VAL A 124 26.94 16.50 -7.98
N SER A 125 26.22 16.67 -6.89
CA SER A 125 26.76 16.69 -5.52
C SER A 125 26.59 15.32 -4.86
N PHE A 126 27.66 14.85 -4.22
CA PHE A 126 27.71 13.54 -3.60
C PHE A 126 27.62 13.68 -2.08
N THR A 127 26.57 13.10 -1.51
CA THR A 127 26.39 13.02 -0.06
C THR A 127 26.43 11.56 0.39
N CYS A 128 26.85 11.37 1.63
CA CYS A 128 26.99 10.05 2.21
C CYS A 128 26.56 10.06 3.67
N GLN A 129 25.93 8.98 4.09
CA GLN A 129 25.51 8.75 5.47
C GLN A 129 25.83 7.29 5.83
N ALA A 130 26.41 7.08 7.01
CA ALA A 130 26.55 5.76 7.59
C ALA A 130 25.65 5.72 8.83
N SER A 131 24.88 4.64 8.99
CA SER A 131 24.09 4.43 10.21
C SER A 131 25.02 4.30 11.42
N GLY A 132 24.65 4.87 12.58
CA GLY A 132 25.47 4.82 13.80
C GLY A 132 25.74 3.41 14.34
N ILE A 133 24.97 2.41 13.90
CA ILE A 133 25.16 0.98 14.21
C ILE A 133 26.34 0.38 13.43
N LEU A 134 26.70 1.00 12.32
CA LEU A 134 27.78 0.59 11.43
C LEU A 134 28.98 1.50 11.71
N PRO A 135 30.02 1.04 12.42
CA PRO A 135 31.21 1.83 12.75
C PRO A 135 32.12 1.99 11.52
N TRP A 136 31.56 2.44 10.41
CA TRP A 136 32.28 2.69 9.17
C TRP A 136 32.42 4.18 8.95
N LYS A 137 33.62 4.59 8.54
CA LYS A 137 33.84 5.92 7.99
C LYS A 137 33.62 5.85 6.49
N PHE A 138 32.51 6.41 6.03
CA PHE A 138 32.16 6.46 4.63
C PHE A 138 32.19 7.90 4.14
N THR A 139 33.03 8.19 3.13
CA THR A 139 33.24 9.55 2.62
C THR A 139 33.43 9.57 1.11
N PRO A 140 32.81 10.50 0.36
CA PRO A 140 33.11 10.70 -1.05
C PRO A 140 34.51 11.28 -1.21
N LEU A 141 35.26 10.81 -2.20
CA LEU A 141 36.54 11.41 -2.58
C LEU A 141 36.32 12.71 -3.37
N GLN A 142 35.27 12.75 -4.19
CA GLN A 142 34.81 13.94 -4.91
C GLN A 142 33.45 14.39 -4.36
N LYS A 143 33.36 15.62 -3.83
CA LYS A 143 32.08 16.16 -3.30
C LYS A 143 31.14 16.62 -4.40
N GLU A 144 31.68 17.07 -5.52
CA GLU A 144 30.91 17.55 -6.66
C GLU A 144 31.64 17.27 -7.98
N VAL A 145 30.88 17.03 -9.04
CA VAL A 145 31.36 16.95 -10.42
C VAL A 145 30.40 17.67 -11.34
N TYR A 146 30.92 18.23 -12.43
CA TYR A 146 30.13 18.91 -13.45
C TYR A 146 30.15 18.07 -14.72
N ILE A 147 28.97 17.65 -15.18
CA ILE A 147 28.84 16.80 -16.38
C ILE A 147 27.75 17.30 -17.31
N VAL A 148 27.87 16.96 -18.58
CA VAL A 148 26.84 17.23 -19.60
C VAL A 148 25.92 16.01 -19.75
N PRO A 149 24.61 16.18 -20.04
CA PRO A 149 23.75 15.05 -20.40
C PRO A 149 24.34 14.19 -21.54
N GLY A 150 24.42 12.89 -21.33
CA GLY A 150 25.06 11.90 -22.20
C GLY A 150 26.54 11.66 -21.91
N GLU A 151 27.17 12.47 -21.05
CA GLU A 151 28.54 12.24 -20.57
C GLU A 151 28.54 11.22 -19.42
N THR A 152 29.43 10.24 -19.50
CA THR A 152 29.65 9.26 -18.43
C THR A 152 30.67 9.74 -17.42
N ALA A 153 30.40 9.58 -16.13
CA ALA A 153 31.30 9.94 -15.04
C ALA A 153 31.65 8.75 -14.16
N LEU A 154 32.89 8.74 -13.69
CA LEU A 154 33.39 7.83 -12.67
C LEU A 154 33.78 8.63 -11.43
N VAL A 155 33.20 8.28 -10.28
CA VAL A 155 33.53 8.87 -8.98
C VAL A 155 33.87 7.78 -7.98
N PHE A 156 34.61 8.11 -6.93
CA PHE A 156 35.03 7.13 -5.94
C PHE A 156 34.50 7.51 -4.56
N TYR A 157 34.03 6.51 -3.84
CA TYR A 157 33.76 6.62 -2.42
C TYR A 157 34.73 5.77 -1.64
N ARG A 158 35.12 6.27 -0.47
CA ARG A 158 36.01 5.57 0.45
C ARG A 158 35.23 5.06 1.64
N ALA A 159 35.32 3.75 1.89
CA ALA A 159 34.78 3.11 3.08
C ALA A 159 35.92 2.55 3.92
N LYS A 160 35.88 2.81 5.23
CA LYS A 160 36.82 2.26 6.21
C LYS A 160 36.08 1.64 7.37
N ASN A 161 36.37 0.39 7.68
CA ASN A 161 35.87 -0.26 8.88
C ASN A 161 36.69 0.16 10.10
N LEU A 162 36.07 0.81 11.08
CA LEU A 162 36.73 1.22 12.33
C LEU A 162 36.60 0.16 13.45
N SER A 163 35.87 -0.93 13.19
CA SER A 163 35.70 -2.04 14.11
C SER A 163 36.90 -2.99 14.12
N SER A 164 37.02 -3.77 15.21
CA SER A 164 37.90 -4.93 15.33
C SER A 164 37.31 -6.22 14.74
N GLU A 165 36.08 -6.16 14.24
CA GLU A 165 35.37 -7.29 13.64
C GLU A 165 35.04 -7.02 12.17
N ASP A 166 34.92 -8.10 11.40
CA ASP A 166 34.45 -8.05 10.02
C ASP A 166 32.96 -7.73 10.00
N ILE A 167 32.58 -6.71 9.23
CA ILE A 167 31.18 -6.29 9.13
C ILE A 167 30.73 -6.36 7.68
N VAL A 168 29.49 -6.77 7.49
CA VAL A 168 28.81 -6.72 6.19
C VAL A 168 27.88 -5.52 6.18
N GLY A 169 28.03 -4.69 5.15
CA GLY A 169 27.22 -3.50 4.93
C GLY A 169 26.45 -3.61 3.61
N MET A 170 25.26 -3.02 3.60
CA MET A 170 24.48 -2.81 2.37
C MET A 170 24.18 -1.33 2.23
N ALA A 171 24.37 -0.79 1.02
CA ALA A 171 24.12 0.62 0.73
C ALA A 171 22.82 0.81 -0.03
N THR A 172 22.10 1.87 0.26
CA THR A 172 20.98 2.33 -0.57
C THR A 172 21.31 3.71 -1.10
N TYR A 173 20.69 4.09 -2.21
CA TYR A 173 20.87 5.42 -2.78
C TYR A 173 19.54 6.09 -3.08
N SER A 174 19.54 7.42 -3.05
CA SER A 174 18.46 8.25 -3.55
C SER A 174 19.03 9.41 -4.37
N VAL A 175 18.24 9.87 -5.34
CA VAL A 175 18.58 11.00 -6.22
C VAL A 175 17.55 12.09 -5.99
N SER A 176 18.02 13.31 -5.72
CA SER A 176 17.16 14.49 -5.56
C SER A 176 17.59 15.58 -6.54
N PRO A 177 16.65 16.33 -7.16
CA PRO A 177 15.19 16.22 -7.07
C PRO A 177 14.59 14.97 -7.76
N ASP A 178 13.42 14.51 -7.29
CA ASP A 178 12.75 13.29 -7.77
C ASP A 178 12.55 13.24 -9.29
N HIS A 179 12.28 14.39 -9.91
CA HIS A 179 12.04 14.47 -11.34
C HIS A 179 13.27 14.11 -12.19
N VAL A 180 14.47 14.24 -11.64
CA VAL A 180 15.74 13.88 -12.30
C VAL A 180 16.03 12.38 -12.17
N ALA A 181 15.49 11.71 -11.15
CA ALA A 181 15.80 10.32 -10.84
C ALA A 181 15.53 9.36 -12.01
N GLN A 182 14.57 9.68 -12.88
CA GLN A 182 14.26 8.91 -14.10
C GLN A 182 15.33 9.02 -15.20
N TYR A 183 16.06 10.14 -15.24
CA TYR A 183 17.11 10.40 -16.23
C TYR A 183 18.50 10.01 -15.69
N PHE A 184 18.61 9.76 -14.39
CA PHE A 184 19.86 9.37 -13.76
C PHE A 184 20.05 7.86 -13.86
N ASN A 185 20.96 7.44 -14.75
CA ASN A 185 21.22 6.02 -15.00
C ASN A 185 22.53 5.60 -14.34
N LYS A 186 22.42 4.76 -13.31
CA LYS A 186 23.57 4.15 -12.65
C LYS A 186 23.91 2.83 -13.31
N ILE A 187 25.09 2.74 -13.94
CA ILE A 187 25.50 1.54 -14.71
C ILE A 187 26.10 0.47 -13.79
N GLN A 188 26.87 0.85 -12.76
CA GLN A 188 27.49 -0.10 -11.82
C GLN A 188 27.29 0.35 -10.36
N CYS A 189 26.73 -0.53 -9.53
CA CYS A 189 26.27 -0.19 -8.18
C CYS A 189 26.58 -1.27 -7.15
N PHE A 190 27.53 -0.97 -6.27
CA PHE A 190 27.78 -1.69 -5.00
C PHE A 190 26.56 -1.73 -4.06
N CYS A 191 25.49 -1.01 -4.37
CA CYS A 191 24.34 -0.83 -3.49
C CYS A 191 23.45 -2.08 -3.39
N PHE A 192 23.61 -3.05 -4.28
CA PHE A 192 22.86 -4.30 -4.19
C PHE A 192 23.72 -5.51 -3.87
N GLU A 193 25.01 -5.30 -3.65
CA GLU A 193 25.95 -6.36 -3.30
C GLU A 193 26.46 -6.14 -1.88
N GLU A 194 26.42 -7.20 -1.08
CA GLU A 194 26.97 -7.22 0.26
C GLU A 194 28.46 -6.86 0.20
N GLN A 195 28.81 -5.72 0.79
CA GLN A 195 30.21 -5.35 0.96
C GLN A 195 30.66 -5.86 2.31
N ARG A 196 31.56 -6.85 2.30
CA ARG A 196 32.25 -7.30 3.51
C ARG A 196 33.56 -6.53 3.62
N LEU A 197 33.74 -5.78 4.70
CA LEU A 197 35.01 -5.15 5.03
C LEU A 197 35.58 -5.82 6.28
N ALA A 198 36.83 -6.28 6.19
CA ALA A 198 37.57 -6.82 7.32
C ALA A 198 37.84 -5.73 8.37
N ALA A 199 38.21 -6.15 9.58
CA ALA A 199 38.62 -5.22 10.64
C ALA A 199 39.73 -4.27 10.19
N GLY A 200 39.50 -2.96 10.29
CA GLY A 200 40.48 -1.92 9.89
C GLY A 200 40.67 -1.72 8.39
N GLU A 201 39.98 -2.50 7.54
CA GLU A 201 40.14 -2.44 6.08
C GLU A 201 39.58 -1.12 5.51
N GLU A 202 40.26 -0.61 4.48
CA GLU A 202 39.88 0.60 3.74
C GLU A 202 39.83 0.27 2.25
N VAL A 203 38.67 0.50 1.62
CA VAL A 203 38.41 0.17 0.21
C VAL A 203 37.82 1.38 -0.52
N ASP A 204 38.31 1.60 -1.74
CA ASP A 204 37.78 2.61 -2.66
C ASP A 204 36.77 1.96 -3.62
N MET A 205 35.53 2.43 -3.56
CA MET A 205 34.37 1.92 -4.30
C MET A 205 34.05 2.87 -5.49
N PRO A 206 34.34 2.47 -6.75
CA PRO A 206 33.95 3.20 -7.96
C PRO A 206 32.43 3.22 -8.24
N VAL A 207 31.88 4.40 -8.47
CA VAL A 207 30.51 4.59 -8.94
C VAL A 207 30.54 5.15 -10.36
N PHE A 208 30.02 4.36 -11.31
CA PHE A 208 29.91 4.75 -12.72
C PHE A 208 28.45 5.07 -13.08
N PHE A 209 28.22 6.27 -13.59
CA PHE A 209 26.89 6.78 -13.91
C PHE A 209 26.91 7.75 -15.09
N PHE A 210 25.73 8.02 -15.65
CA PHE A 210 25.52 9.08 -16.64
C PHE A 210 24.11 9.65 -16.50
N ILE A 211 23.90 10.86 -17.04
CA ILE A 211 22.58 11.47 -17.15
C ILE A 211 22.09 11.28 -18.58
N ASP A 212 20.87 10.78 -18.76
CA ASP A 212 20.28 10.57 -20.07
C ASP A 212 20.16 11.90 -20.86
N PRO A 213 20.58 11.95 -22.14
CA PRO A 213 20.46 13.14 -22.98
C PRO A 213 19.03 13.68 -23.13
N ASP A 214 17.99 12.86 -22.92
CA ASP A 214 16.60 13.31 -22.95
C ASP A 214 16.27 14.30 -21.82
N PHE A 215 17.10 14.36 -20.77
CA PHE A 215 17.03 15.41 -19.75
C PHE A 215 17.06 16.81 -20.36
N ALA A 216 17.88 17.03 -21.41
CA ALA A 216 17.99 18.33 -22.05
C ALA A 216 16.75 18.70 -22.90
N LYS A 217 15.99 17.69 -23.35
CA LYS A 217 14.80 17.88 -24.19
C LYS A 217 13.54 18.14 -23.37
N ASP A 218 13.50 17.66 -22.13
CA ASP A 218 12.34 17.82 -21.25
C ASP A 218 12.21 19.25 -20.72
N SER A 219 11.04 19.85 -20.93
CA SER A 219 10.69 21.17 -20.40
C SER A 219 10.73 21.26 -18.87
N ALA A 220 10.41 20.17 -18.16
CA ALA A 220 10.40 20.12 -16.70
C ALA A 220 11.82 20.22 -16.10
N MET A 221 12.84 19.81 -16.86
CA MET A 221 14.23 19.73 -16.41
C MET A 221 15.03 21.02 -16.69
N ARG A 222 14.43 22.00 -17.39
CA ARG A 222 15.11 23.24 -17.81
C ARG A 222 15.70 24.06 -16.66
N ASN A 223 15.10 23.99 -15.46
CA ASN A 223 15.53 24.77 -14.29
C ASN A 223 16.31 23.94 -13.26
N ILE A 224 16.65 22.69 -13.59
CA ILE A 224 17.41 21.82 -12.68
C ILE A 224 18.86 21.80 -13.13
N ASP A 225 19.73 22.35 -12.28
CA ASP A 225 21.17 22.41 -12.48
C ASP A 225 21.94 21.63 -11.42
N ASP A 226 21.29 21.38 -10.28
CA ASP A 226 21.86 20.73 -9.11
C ASP A 226 21.16 19.41 -8.85
N VAL A 227 21.93 18.33 -8.87
CA VAL A 227 21.48 16.97 -8.59
C VAL A 227 22.27 16.44 -7.41
N VAL A 228 21.59 15.91 -6.41
CA VAL A 228 22.21 15.32 -5.22
C VAL A 228 22.06 13.81 -5.28
N LEU A 229 23.19 13.11 -5.27
CA LEU A 229 23.24 11.66 -5.12
C LEU A 229 23.59 11.34 -3.67
N ASN A 230 22.60 10.85 -2.91
CA ASN A 230 22.77 10.48 -1.52
C ASN A 230 22.95 8.97 -1.38
N TYR A 231 24.02 8.56 -0.69
CA TYR A 231 24.21 7.17 -0.26
C TYR A 231 24.00 7.01 1.23
N SER A 232 23.30 5.95 1.63
CA SER A 232 23.14 5.57 3.03
C SER A 232 23.50 4.11 3.25
N PHE A 233 24.44 3.85 4.15
CA PHE A 233 24.89 2.51 4.53
C PHE A 233 24.18 1.99 5.78
N PHE A 234 23.75 0.73 5.71
CA PHE A 234 23.13 -0.01 6.79
C PHE A 234 23.91 -1.29 7.09
N LYS A 235 23.93 -1.68 8.36
CA LYS A 235 24.49 -2.97 8.77
C LYS A 235 23.55 -4.08 8.29
N ALA A 236 24.08 -5.00 7.49
CA ALA A 236 23.39 -6.22 7.10
C ALA A 236 23.93 -7.36 7.98
N SER A 237 23.02 -8.20 8.50
CA SER A 237 23.39 -9.41 9.22
C SER A 237 22.56 -10.55 8.70
N HIS A 238 23.19 -11.69 8.44
CA HIS A 238 22.48 -12.93 8.17
C HIS A 238 21.86 -13.44 9.47
N GLN A 239 20.55 -13.33 9.62
CA GLN A 239 19.77 -14.15 10.54
C GLN A 239 18.97 -15.14 9.69
N ASP A 240 19.25 -16.43 9.87
CA ASP A 240 18.41 -17.55 9.40
C ASP A 240 18.04 -17.55 7.91
N GLY A 241 19.03 -17.30 7.03
CA GLY A 241 18.85 -17.42 5.57
C GLY A 241 17.97 -16.34 4.92
N SER A 242 17.55 -15.31 5.67
CA SER A 242 16.76 -14.18 5.19
C SER A 242 17.46 -12.85 5.51
N LEU A 243 17.68 -12.03 4.49
CA LEU A 243 18.34 -10.73 4.61
C LEU A 243 17.36 -9.72 5.20
N SER A 244 17.65 -9.22 6.40
CA SER A 244 16.88 -8.14 7.03
C SER A 244 17.82 -7.03 7.51
N PRO A 245 17.51 -5.75 7.22
CA PRO A 245 18.25 -4.64 7.81
C PRO A 245 18.06 -4.67 9.32
N VAL A 246 19.15 -4.68 10.10
CA VAL A 246 19.05 -4.70 11.56
C VAL A 246 18.53 -3.34 12.02
N PRO A 247 17.31 -3.25 12.60
CA PRO A 247 16.79 -1.98 13.07
C PRO A 247 17.59 -1.50 14.29
N ALA A 248 17.79 -0.18 14.38
CA ALA A 248 18.58 0.47 15.43
C ALA A 248 18.20 0.09 16.87
N GLY A 249 16.96 -0.32 17.11
CA GLY A 249 16.46 -0.68 18.44
C GLY A 249 16.92 -2.04 18.99
N TYR A 250 17.55 -2.91 18.20
CA TYR A 250 17.89 -4.28 18.65
C TYR A 250 19.30 -4.43 19.24
N VAL A 251 20.14 -3.40 19.16
CA VAL A 251 21.55 -3.47 19.62
C VAL A 251 21.67 -3.28 21.13
N GLU A 252 20.72 -2.60 21.77
CA GLU A 252 20.80 -2.22 23.18
C GLU A 252 20.57 -3.39 24.15
N LEU A 253 19.94 -4.49 23.70
CA LEU A 253 19.65 -5.67 24.54
C LEU A 253 20.80 -6.68 24.62
N LYS A 254 21.87 -6.51 23.84
CA LYS A 254 23.06 -7.40 23.89
C LYS A 254 24.25 -6.80 24.63
N ALA A 255 24.13 -5.57 25.14
CA ALA A 255 25.19 -4.86 25.84
C ALA A 255 25.02 -4.81 27.38
N VAL A 256 24.08 -5.59 27.94
CA VAL A 256 23.90 -5.77 29.40
C VAL A 256 24.06 -7.25 29.76
#